data_AF-A0A914LL25-F1
#
_entry.id   AF-A0A914LL25-F1
#
_cell.length_a   1.000
_cell.length_b   1.000
_cell.length_c   1.000
_cell.angle_alpha   90.00
_cell.angle_beta   90.00
_cell.angle_gamma   90.00
#
_symmetry.space_group_name_H-M   'P 1'
#
loop_
_entity.id
_entity.type
_entity.pdbx_description
1 polymer ?
#
loop_
_entity_poly.entity_id
_entity_poly.type
_entity_poly.pdbx_seq_one_letter_code
_entity_poly.pdbx_strand_id
1 'polypeptide(L)'
;MDYLRLLDDRLMYSIEYKPIDQFPADIEEKEGKLVQITSPDQEQYKCLIPTINTYSKKRIEAYTGPSPAQLLNPIYDQSICSYKFEAYWNYELCHGRYVLQYHEEKDTKKRTEFFLGNYVSVAAVVEAKNFDQLNPPTKKIGDELRAYYPVTYSHGTLCDLNGKPRQTVVLYVCEENAQQNIYSFTEISSCHYEIIVFANELCAHPAFQIMPRKEHEIKCFPLSKLHTEDPKPKAVIKIQEEAEKQYAQEYALLKQLTDVKTAKQIFSKFFQISDESLEDGFGQLTAVLESIKKVAQQKRADMKKSLASKEHSPEKQELTNDPESPPNELEQIVKGFFRGTVCLHGGSGWWKYEVCYGKTVMQYHSELSKKRENILLGVFDKAVHMAWAIEHPEKVIERNEDGRVMSATNLYTKGDICKENGAHRSCEVRIRCRDDIVSQKVFIYMLEPSTCQYIVVLESTMFCEPLQNVDSFGLLRENMGALITLAPTEIDEKQSKKENKDDLN
;
A
#
# COMPACT_ATOMS: atom_id res chain seq x y z
N MET A 1 -28.09 26.27 -14.73
CA MET A 1 -27.40 24.97 -14.62
C MET A 1 -25.86 25.13 -14.74
N ASP A 2 -25.28 26.28 -14.38
CA ASP A 2 -23.85 26.59 -14.63
C ASP A 2 -23.00 26.84 -13.37
N TYR A 3 -23.53 26.64 -12.15
CA TYR A 3 -22.79 26.94 -10.91
C TYR A 3 -21.88 25.79 -10.41
N LEU A 4 -21.91 24.61 -11.05
CA LEU A 4 -21.11 23.45 -10.63
C LEU A 4 -19.75 23.32 -11.35
N ARG A 5 -19.38 24.27 -12.22
CA ARG A 5 -18.12 24.21 -13.00
C ARG A 5 -16.90 24.83 -12.32
N LEU A 6 -17.02 25.28 -11.07
CA LEU A 6 -15.96 26.04 -10.36
C LEU A 6 -15.70 25.54 -8.92
N LEU A 7 -16.03 24.29 -8.62
CA LEU A 7 -15.48 23.66 -7.41
C LEU A 7 -14.04 23.24 -7.75
N ASP A 8 -13.07 24.00 -7.24
CA ASP A 8 -11.67 23.56 -7.26
C ASP A 8 -11.52 22.48 -6.20
N ASP A 9 -11.53 21.20 -6.61
CA ASP A 9 -11.40 20.03 -5.73
C ASP A 9 -10.08 20.02 -4.91
N ARG A 10 -9.18 20.98 -5.15
CA ARG A 10 -7.97 21.22 -4.36
C ARG A 10 -8.23 22.03 -3.08
N LEU A 11 -9.37 22.70 -2.97
CA LEU A 11 -9.75 23.47 -1.79
C LEU A 11 -10.60 22.60 -0.86
N MET A 12 -9.94 22.01 0.13
CA MET A 12 -10.61 21.25 1.18
C MET A 12 -11.09 22.20 2.26
N TYR A 13 -12.33 22.02 2.71
CA TYR A 13 -12.87 22.74 3.86
C TYR A 13 -13.24 21.75 4.97
N SER A 14 -12.90 22.09 6.20
CA SER A 14 -13.38 21.41 7.40
C SER A 14 -14.31 22.34 8.18
N ILE A 15 -15.38 21.79 8.76
CA ILE A 15 -16.31 22.58 9.57
C ILE A 15 -15.98 22.35 11.04
N GLU A 16 -15.66 23.43 11.76
CA GLU A 16 -15.47 23.41 13.20
C GLU A 16 -16.61 24.17 13.90
N TYR A 17 -17.30 23.50 14.82
CA TYR A 17 -18.35 24.10 15.64
C TYR A 17 -17.76 24.68 16.92
N LYS A 18 -17.92 25.99 17.13
CA LYS A 18 -17.36 26.72 18.27
C LYS A 18 -18.48 27.30 19.15
N PRO A 19 -18.26 27.43 20.47
CA PRO A 19 -19.21 28.08 21.37
C PRO A 19 -19.47 29.54 20.97
N ILE A 20 -20.68 30.03 21.25
CA ILE A 20 -21.09 31.41 20.95
C ILE A 20 -20.17 32.47 21.59
N ASP A 21 -19.57 32.16 22.74
CA ASP A 21 -18.68 33.07 23.47
C ASP A 21 -17.33 33.29 22.76
N GLN A 22 -16.99 32.42 21.78
CA GLN A 22 -15.80 32.55 20.93
C GLN A 22 -16.12 33.30 19.62
N PHE A 23 -17.33 33.81 19.45
CA PHE A 23 -17.70 34.57 18.27
C PHE A 23 -16.83 35.85 18.17
N PRO A 24 -16.15 36.10 17.04
CA PRO A 24 -15.30 37.29 16.91
C PRO A 24 -16.15 38.56 17.04
N ALA A 25 -15.74 39.49 17.91
CA ALA A 25 -16.45 40.74 18.12
C ALA A 25 -16.39 41.65 16.88
N ASP A 26 -15.27 41.62 16.17
CA ASP A 26 -15.01 42.34 14.92
C ASP A 26 -14.50 41.33 13.88
N ILE A 27 -15.17 41.23 12.73
CA ILE A 27 -14.76 40.37 11.62
C ILE A 27 -14.30 41.30 10.50
N GLU A 28 -12.99 41.35 10.27
CA GLU A 28 -12.45 42.11 9.13
C GLU A 28 -12.91 41.47 7.81
N GLU A 29 -13.21 42.27 6.78
CA GLU A 29 -13.57 41.77 5.43
C GLU A 29 -12.54 40.80 4.83
N LYS A 30 -11.29 40.82 5.33
CA LYS A 30 -10.21 39.93 4.91
C LYS A 30 -10.25 38.54 5.55
N GLU A 31 -10.91 38.37 6.70
CA GLU A 31 -10.92 37.09 7.42
C GLU A 31 -11.92 36.09 6.86
N GLY A 32 -13.02 36.56 6.28
CA GLY A 32 -14.02 35.67 5.71
C GLY A 32 -15.39 36.29 5.49
N LYS A 33 -16.25 35.54 4.80
CA LYS A 33 -17.67 35.86 4.65
C LYS A 33 -18.47 35.14 5.72
N LEU A 34 -19.25 35.91 6.48
CA LEU A 34 -20.28 35.36 7.36
C LEU A 34 -21.48 34.85 6.56
N VAL A 35 -21.84 33.60 6.80
CA VAL A 35 -23.03 32.96 6.24
C VAL A 35 -23.88 32.40 7.37
N GLN A 36 -25.17 32.70 7.35
CA GLN A 36 -26.12 32.09 8.28
C GLN A 36 -26.65 30.80 7.67
N ILE A 37 -26.56 29.70 8.43
CA ILE A 37 -27.08 28.39 8.03
C ILE A 37 -28.08 27.89 9.08
N THR A 38 -29.01 27.05 8.65
CA THR A 38 -30.02 26.44 9.52
C THR A 38 -29.97 24.93 9.35
N SER A 39 -29.84 24.19 10.46
CA SER A 39 -29.85 22.72 10.45
C SER A 39 -31.25 22.17 10.12
N PRO A 40 -31.37 20.87 9.75
CA PRO A 40 -32.68 20.21 9.59
C PRO A 40 -33.56 20.28 10.84
N ASP A 41 -32.93 20.33 12.02
CA ASP A 41 -33.60 20.46 13.33
C ASP A 41 -33.90 21.93 13.70
N GLN A 42 -33.85 22.84 12.73
CA GLN A 42 -34.12 24.28 12.87
C GLN A 42 -33.14 25.03 13.79
N GLU A 43 -31.94 24.52 13.98
CA GLU A 43 -30.88 25.18 14.74
C GLU A 43 -30.13 26.17 13.85
N GLN A 44 -30.01 27.43 14.29
CA GLN A 44 -29.39 28.47 13.49
C GLN A 44 -27.94 28.70 13.89
N TYR A 45 -27.07 28.78 12.88
CA TYR A 45 -25.63 29.02 13.03
C TYR A 45 -25.18 30.19 12.17
N LYS A 46 -24.18 30.92 12.64
CA LYS A 46 -23.36 31.80 11.80
C LYS A 46 -22.02 31.14 11.56
N CYS A 47 -21.70 30.89 10.30
CA CYS A 47 -20.43 30.29 9.89
C CYS A 47 -19.55 31.33 9.20
N LEU A 48 -18.32 31.46 9.67
CA LEU A 48 -17.28 32.24 9.05
C LEU A 48 -16.60 31.37 7.99
N ILE A 49 -16.89 31.64 6.72
CA ILE A 49 -16.24 30.99 5.59
C ILE A 49 -14.99 31.80 5.23
N PRO A 50 -13.78 31.23 5.31
CA PRO A 50 -12.56 31.99 5.05
C PRO A 50 -12.52 32.48 3.61
N THR A 51 -12.12 33.74 3.41
CA THR A 51 -11.91 34.28 2.06
C THR A 51 -10.63 33.68 1.50
N ILE A 52 -10.79 32.70 0.63
CA ILE A 52 -9.64 32.11 -0.07
C ILE A 52 -9.26 33.05 -1.20
N ASN A 53 -8.17 33.79 -1.02
CA ASN A 53 -7.44 34.28 -2.18
C ASN A 53 -7.00 33.04 -2.96
N THR A 54 -7.61 32.83 -4.12
CA THR A 54 -7.20 31.77 -5.05
C THR A 54 -5.69 31.80 -5.10
N TYR A 55 -5.06 30.74 -4.60
CA TYR A 55 -3.62 30.54 -4.70
C TYR A 55 -3.32 30.31 -6.19
N SER A 56 -3.41 31.36 -6.99
CA SER A 56 -2.61 31.44 -8.20
C SER A 56 -1.19 31.20 -7.72
N LYS A 57 -0.55 30.15 -8.24
CA LYS A 57 0.90 29.92 -8.03
C LYS A 57 1.55 31.30 -8.09
N LYS A 58 2.14 31.78 -7.00
CA LYS A 58 2.93 33.02 -7.05
C LYS A 58 3.86 32.84 -8.23
N ARG A 59 3.72 33.69 -9.25
CA ARG A 59 4.48 33.57 -10.48
C ARG A 59 5.95 33.56 -10.07
N ILE A 60 6.67 32.51 -10.42
CA ILE A 60 8.09 32.41 -10.08
C ILE A 60 8.80 33.41 -11.00
N GLU A 61 9.14 34.58 -10.46
CA GLU A 61 9.71 35.69 -11.24
C GLU A 61 11.15 35.38 -11.69
N ALA A 62 11.90 34.63 -10.87
CA ALA A 62 13.25 34.19 -11.19
C ALA A 62 13.61 32.89 -10.46
N TYR A 63 14.38 32.03 -11.13
CA TYR A 63 14.95 30.80 -10.56
C TYR A 63 16.43 30.71 -10.97
N THR A 64 17.30 30.55 -9.98
CA THR A 64 18.77 30.51 -10.16
C THR A 64 19.37 29.12 -9.92
N GLY A 65 18.53 28.10 -9.70
CA GLY A 65 18.98 26.73 -9.48
C GLY A 65 19.21 25.94 -10.79
N PRO A 66 19.46 24.63 -10.68
CA PRO A 66 19.66 23.76 -11.84
C PRO A 66 18.39 23.64 -12.70
N SER A 67 18.58 23.68 -14.03
CA SER A 67 17.49 23.46 -14.98
C SER A 67 16.90 22.04 -14.87
N PRO A 68 15.65 21.81 -15.32
CA PRO A 68 15.06 20.48 -15.38
C PRO A 68 15.95 19.42 -16.04
N ALA A 69 16.62 19.77 -17.14
CA ALA A 69 17.57 18.88 -17.81
C ALA A 69 18.75 18.49 -16.90
N GLN A 70 19.33 19.46 -16.18
CA GLN A 70 20.43 19.22 -15.25
C GLN A 70 20.00 18.39 -14.04
N LEU A 71 18.77 18.58 -13.56
CA LEU A 71 18.20 17.78 -12.47
C LEU A 71 18.04 16.31 -12.86
N LEU A 72 17.84 15.98 -14.14
CA LEU A 72 17.72 14.60 -14.61
C LEU A 72 19.08 13.95 -14.93
N ASN A 73 20.20 14.67 -14.93
CA ASN A 73 21.52 14.07 -15.18
C ASN A 73 21.85 12.89 -14.24
N PRO A 74 21.58 12.94 -12.92
CA PRO A 74 21.89 11.82 -12.03
C PRO A 74 21.26 10.50 -12.46
N ILE A 75 20.00 10.52 -12.93
CA ILE A 75 19.32 9.30 -13.41
C ILE A 75 19.82 8.84 -14.78
N TYR A 76 20.36 9.75 -15.61
CA TYR A 76 20.98 9.43 -16.90
C TYR A 76 22.36 8.81 -16.70
N ASP A 77 23.20 9.43 -15.86
CA ASP A 77 24.58 9.01 -15.62
C ASP A 77 24.64 7.66 -14.90
N GLN A 78 23.71 7.41 -13.98
CA GLN A 78 23.59 6.12 -13.28
C GLN A 78 22.95 5.02 -14.14
N SER A 79 22.56 5.32 -15.39
CA SER A 79 21.90 4.38 -16.31
C SER A 79 20.68 3.69 -15.68
N ILE A 80 19.88 4.47 -14.95
CA ILE A 80 18.69 3.95 -14.28
C ILE A 80 17.62 3.63 -15.33
N CYS A 81 16.95 2.50 -15.17
CA CYS A 81 15.83 2.12 -16.03
C CYS A 81 14.54 2.00 -15.21
N SER A 82 13.46 2.55 -15.77
CA SER A 82 12.09 2.45 -15.27
C SER A 82 11.31 1.42 -16.08
N TYR A 83 10.43 0.68 -15.41
CA TYR A 83 9.72 -0.45 -16.03
C TYR A 83 8.20 -0.31 -15.92
N LYS A 84 7.48 -0.87 -16.90
CA LYS A 84 6.04 -1.14 -16.88
C LYS A 84 5.80 -2.54 -17.42
N PHE A 85 5.04 -3.36 -16.71
CA PHE A 85 4.67 -4.69 -17.17
C PHE A 85 3.17 -4.69 -17.46
N GLU A 86 2.77 -5.08 -18.67
CA GLU A 86 1.37 -5.31 -19.05
C GLU A 86 1.16 -6.77 -19.47
N ALA A 87 -0.08 -7.18 -19.69
CA ALA A 87 -0.44 -8.57 -19.94
C ALA A 87 0.26 -9.20 -21.16
N TYR A 88 0.58 -8.38 -22.17
CA TYR A 88 1.26 -8.84 -23.39
C TYR A 88 2.60 -8.13 -23.59
N TRP A 89 2.63 -6.80 -23.60
CA TRP A 89 3.88 -6.06 -23.79
C TRP A 89 4.49 -5.60 -22.46
N ASN A 90 5.81 -5.70 -22.35
CA ASN A 90 6.60 -5.07 -21.30
C ASN A 90 7.32 -3.86 -21.87
N TYR A 91 7.51 -2.85 -21.03
CA TYR A 91 8.13 -1.59 -21.41
C TYR A 91 9.26 -1.26 -20.45
N GLU A 92 10.39 -0.88 -21.03
CA GLU A 92 11.59 -0.45 -20.33
C GLU A 92 11.98 0.94 -20.86
N LEU A 93 12.10 1.90 -19.96
CA LEU A 93 12.65 3.23 -20.21
C LEU A 93 14.00 3.30 -19.50
N CYS A 94 15.09 3.13 -20.24
CA CYS A 94 16.43 3.41 -19.74
C CYS A 94 16.74 4.90 -19.95
N HIS A 95 16.75 5.66 -18.85
CA HIS A 95 16.82 7.10 -18.88
C HIS A 95 18.13 7.57 -19.53
N GLY A 96 18.02 8.48 -20.51
CA GLY A 96 19.16 8.96 -21.28
C GLY A 96 19.71 7.94 -22.29
N ARG A 97 19.01 6.84 -22.55
CA ARG A 97 19.47 5.77 -23.45
C ARG A 97 18.41 5.38 -24.47
N TYR A 98 17.35 4.70 -24.06
CA TYR A 98 16.35 4.16 -24.97
C TYR A 98 15.01 3.87 -24.30
N VAL A 99 13.98 3.72 -25.13
CA VAL A 99 12.69 3.14 -24.78
C VAL A 99 12.54 1.84 -25.55
N LEU A 100 12.31 0.75 -24.83
CA LEU A 100 12.17 -0.60 -25.37
C LEU A 100 10.80 -1.15 -25.00
N GLN A 101 10.11 -1.70 -25.99
CA GLN A 101 8.98 -2.60 -25.81
C GLN A 101 9.45 -4.02 -26.09
N TYR A 102 9.08 -4.97 -25.24
CA TYR A 102 9.41 -6.37 -25.47
C TYR A 102 8.33 -7.34 -24.97
N HIS A 103 8.21 -8.48 -25.65
CA HIS A 103 7.36 -9.60 -25.25
C HIS A 103 8.23 -10.85 -25.19
N GLU A 104 8.03 -11.68 -24.17
CA GLU A 104 8.76 -12.93 -23.99
C GLU A 104 7.76 -14.09 -23.84
N GLU A 105 7.83 -15.05 -24.75
CA GLU A 105 6.99 -16.25 -24.73
C GLU A 105 7.49 -17.24 -23.67
N LYS A 106 6.58 -17.72 -22.79
CA LYS A 106 6.92 -18.55 -21.62
C LYS A 106 7.55 -19.90 -21.99
N ASP A 107 7.09 -20.53 -23.07
CA ASP A 107 7.49 -21.90 -23.44
C ASP A 107 8.77 -21.94 -24.28
N THR A 108 9.01 -20.93 -25.11
CA THR A 108 10.10 -20.90 -26.09
C THR A 108 11.25 -20.00 -25.67
N LYS A 109 11.06 -19.15 -24.65
CA LYS A 109 11.95 -18.02 -24.30
C LYS A 109 12.26 -17.11 -25.49
N LYS A 110 11.38 -17.09 -26.50
CA LYS A 110 11.55 -16.22 -27.66
C LYS A 110 11.17 -14.80 -27.26
N ARG A 111 12.13 -13.88 -27.38
CA ARG A 111 11.94 -12.45 -27.07
C ARG A 111 11.73 -11.66 -28.35
N THR A 112 10.62 -10.93 -28.43
CA THR A 112 10.35 -9.97 -29.50
C THR A 112 10.57 -8.57 -28.95
N GLU A 113 11.36 -7.75 -29.63
CA GLU A 113 11.81 -6.44 -29.14
C GLU A 113 11.58 -5.33 -30.18
N PHE A 114 11.05 -4.21 -29.73
CA PHE A 114 10.89 -3.00 -30.52
C PHE A 114 11.42 -1.79 -29.74
N PHE A 115 12.47 -1.15 -30.26
CA PHE A 115 12.89 0.15 -29.76
C PHE A 115 11.85 1.19 -30.16
N LEU A 116 11.19 1.80 -29.18
CA LEU A 116 10.19 2.84 -29.40
C LEU A 116 10.83 4.23 -29.52
N GLY A 117 12.12 4.34 -29.21
CA GLY A 117 12.93 5.54 -29.41
C GLY A 117 14.27 5.42 -28.70
N ASN A 118 15.24 6.16 -29.17
CA ASN A 118 16.58 6.30 -28.62
C ASN A 118 16.81 7.75 -28.18
N TYR A 119 17.54 7.92 -27.08
CA TYR A 119 17.91 9.22 -26.57
C TYR A 119 18.99 9.83 -27.46
N VAL A 120 18.78 11.07 -27.90
CA VAL A 120 19.74 11.81 -28.72
C VAL A 120 20.19 13.03 -27.94
N SER A 121 21.37 12.95 -27.33
CA SER A 121 21.89 13.98 -26.41
C SER A 121 21.94 15.37 -27.04
N VAL A 122 22.37 15.49 -28.29
CA VAL A 122 22.46 16.78 -29.01
C VAL A 122 21.08 17.41 -29.18
N ALA A 123 20.06 16.62 -29.52
CA ALA A 123 18.68 17.10 -29.67
C ALA A 123 18.12 17.53 -28.30
N ALA A 124 18.32 16.72 -27.26
CA ALA A 124 17.87 17.02 -25.91
C ALA A 124 18.49 18.32 -25.36
N VAL A 125 19.75 18.63 -25.67
CA VAL A 125 20.39 19.90 -25.28
C VAL A 125 19.74 21.10 -25.97
N VAL A 126 19.33 20.96 -27.24
CA VAL A 126 18.63 22.03 -27.97
C VAL A 126 17.22 22.23 -27.41
N GLU A 127 16.49 21.13 -27.18
CA GLU A 127 15.15 21.17 -26.56
C GLU A 127 15.20 21.83 -25.16
N ALA A 128 16.18 21.46 -24.34
CA ALA A 128 16.38 22.02 -23.00
C ALA A 128 16.62 23.54 -23.02
N LYS A 129 17.37 24.06 -24.01
CA LYS A 129 17.63 25.51 -24.14
C LYS A 129 16.37 26.31 -24.50
N ASN A 130 15.43 25.68 -25.20
CA ASN A 130 14.20 26.32 -25.66
C ASN A 130 13.03 26.13 -24.68
N PHE A 131 13.24 25.38 -23.59
CA PHE A 131 12.20 25.07 -22.61
C PHE A 131 11.99 26.22 -21.62
N ASP A 132 10.75 26.73 -21.52
CA ASP A 132 10.37 27.69 -20.48
C ASP A 132 10.17 27.00 -19.14
N GLN A 133 11.26 26.90 -18.37
CA GLN A 133 11.24 26.29 -17.03
C GLN A 133 10.43 27.07 -15.98
N LEU A 134 10.11 28.34 -16.22
CA LEU A 134 9.31 29.14 -15.29
C LEU A 134 7.80 28.93 -15.51
N ASN A 135 7.41 28.62 -16.75
CA ASN A 135 6.02 28.29 -17.10
C ASN A 135 5.95 26.92 -17.80
N PRO A 136 6.31 25.83 -17.08
CA PRO A 136 6.30 24.50 -17.67
C PRO A 136 4.88 24.08 -18.06
N PRO A 137 4.72 23.28 -19.14
CA PRO A 137 3.43 22.75 -19.52
C PRO A 137 2.88 21.81 -18.43
N THR A 138 1.56 21.73 -18.35
CA THR A 138 0.86 20.94 -17.33
C THR A 138 -0.07 19.91 -17.95
N LYS A 139 -0.17 18.74 -17.31
CA LYS A 139 -1.07 17.66 -17.71
C LYS A 139 -1.88 17.17 -16.51
N LYS A 140 -3.13 16.77 -16.73
CA LYS A 140 -3.94 16.11 -15.69
C LYS A 140 -3.42 14.68 -15.50
N ILE A 141 -2.99 14.36 -14.28
CA ILE A 141 -2.46 13.06 -13.88
C ILE A 141 -3.21 12.65 -12.61
N GLY A 142 -4.02 11.59 -12.71
CA GLY A 142 -5.06 11.32 -11.71
C GLY A 142 -6.06 12.49 -11.64
N ASP A 143 -6.30 12.99 -10.43
CA ASP A 143 -7.20 14.13 -10.18
C ASP A 143 -6.50 15.48 -10.13
N GLU A 144 -5.17 15.51 -10.31
CA GLU A 144 -4.38 16.73 -10.16
C GLU A 144 -3.75 17.20 -11.47
N LEU A 145 -3.64 18.52 -11.63
CA LEU A 145 -2.90 19.13 -12.72
C LEU A 145 -1.42 19.26 -12.31
N ARG A 146 -0.54 18.56 -13.04
CA ARG A 146 0.88 18.42 -12.69
C ARG A 146 1.74 18.99 -13.81
N ALA A 147 2.78 19.75 -13.45
CA ALA A 147 3.76 20.27 -14.41
C ALA A 147 4.76 19.17 -14.81
N TYR A 148 5.21 19.18 -16.06
CA TYR A 148 6.10 18.14 -16.58
C TYR A 148 7.20 18.70 -17.49
N TYR A 149 8.32 17.99 -17.53
CA TYR A 149 9.44 18.25 -18.44
C TYR A 149 9.47 17.18 -19.54
N PRO A 150 9.20 17.55 -20.81
CA PRO A 150 9.19 16.59 -21.91
C PRO A 150 10.59 16.32 -22.46
N VAL A 151 10.87 15.07 -22.78
CA VAL A 151 12.11 14.64 -23.47
C VAL A 151 11.77 13.71 -24.62
N THR A 152 12.29 14.01 -25.80
CA THR A 152 12.02 13.23 -27.01
C THR A 152 13.05 12.10 -27.20
N TYR A 153 12.56 10.87 -27.35
CA TYR A 153 13.32 9.68 -27.76
C TYR A 153 12.93 9.33 -29.19
N SER A 154 13.90 9.27 -30.11
CA SER A 154 13.67 9.18 -31.57
C SER A 154 14.52 8.07 -32.20
N HIS A 155 14.34 7.79 -33.49
CA HIS A 155 15.11 6.74 -34.18
C HIS A 155 14.90 5.33 -33.59
N GLY A 156 13.65 5.01 -33.22
CA GLY A 156 13.28 3.63 -32.86
C GLY A 156 13.29 2.69 -34.06
N THR A 157 12.88 1.44 -33.84
CA THR A 157 12.68 0.46 -34.92
C THR A 157 11.67 0.98 -35.93
N LEU A 158 11.82 0.58 -37.20
CA LEU A 158 10.93 1.01 -38.26
C LEU A 158 9.51 0.49 -38.02
N CYS A 159 8.55 1.40 -38.09
CA CYS A 159 7.14 1.11 -38.03
C CYS A 159 6.70 0.36 -39.29
N ASP A 160 6.07 -0.78 -39.11
CA ASP A 160 5.49 -1.62 -40.16
C ASP A 160 4.31 -0.93 -40.87
N LEU A 161 3.57 -0.07 -40.17
CA LEU A 161 2.40 0.61 -40.72
C LEU A 161 2.74 1.80 -41.64
N ASN A 162 3.79 2.57 -41.31
CA ASN A 162 4.08 3.84 -42.00
C ASN A 162 5.53 3.97 -42.48
N GLY A 163 6.38 2.99 -42.22
CA GLY A 163 7.79 2.95 -42.62
C GLY A 163 8.70 3.95 -41.90
N LYS A 164 8.19 4.75 -40.96
CA LYS A 164 8.99 5.73 -40.21
C LYS A 164 9.54 5.11 -38.92
N PRO A 165 10.69 5.60 -38.41
CA PRO A 165 11.18 5.18 -37.09
C PRO A 165 10.17 5.52 -35.99
N ARG A 166 9.95 4.58 -35.06
CA ARG A 166 9.14 4.82 -33.85
C ARG A 166 9.74 5.96 -33.01
N GLN A 167 8.87 6.72 -32.34
CA GLN A 167 9.24 7.85 -31.50
C GLN A 167 8.43 7.87 -30.20
N THR A 168 9.06 8.26 -29.10
CA THR A 168 8.43 8.38 -27.79
C THR A 168 8.71 9.73 -27.17
N VAL A 169 7.69 10.38 -26.59
CA VAL A 169 7.87 11.55 -25.73
C VAL A 169 7.73 11.11 -24.28
N VAL A 170 8.79 11.29 -23.49
CA VAL A 170 8.80 10.97 -22.05
C VAL A 170 8.53 12.24 -21.26
N LEU A 171 7.44 12.24 -20.50
CA LEU A 171 7.03 13.31 -19.61
C LEU A 171 7.55 13.00 -18.20
N TYR A 172 8.60 13.72 -17.79
CA TYR A 172 9.13 13.65 -16.43
C TYR A 172 8.28 14.56 -15.53
N VAL A 173 7.72 13.99 -14.47
CA VAL A 173 6.82 14.69 -13.54
C VAL A 173 7.41 14.60 -12.14
N CYS A 174 7.43 15.73 -11.42
CA CYS A 174 7.84 15.72 -10.02
C CYS A 174 6.87 14.87 -9.19
N GLU A 175 7.44 13.93 -8.45
CA GLU A 175 6.78 13.19 -7.39
C GLU A 175 7.85 12.84 -6.35
N GLU A 176 7.61 13.24 -5.11
CA GLU A 176 8.57 13.04 -4.03
C GLU A 176 8.55 11.57 -3.60
N ASN A 177 9.73 10.98 -3.42
CA ASN A 177 9.89 9.58 -3.05
C ASN A 177 9.21 8.58 -4.01
N ALA A 178 9.10 8.95 -5.30
CA ALA A 178 8.66 8.04 -6.34
C ALA A 178 9.63 6.86 -6.48
N GLN A 179 9.08 5.65 -6.58
CA GLN A 179 9.84 4.53 -7.14
C GLN A 179 9.98 4.80 -8.64
N GLN A 180 11.19 4.62 -9.19
CA GLN A 180 11.54 4.85 -10.60
C GLN A 180 10.82 3.85 -11.52
N ASN A 181 9.50 4.01 -11.64
CA ASN A 181 8.60 3.18 -12.43
C ASN A 181 7.82 4.08 -13.38
N ILE A 182 7.46 3.51 -14.54
CA ILE A 182 6.61 4.19 -15.51
C ILE A 182 5.19 4.26 -14.93
N TYR A 183 4.64 5.47 -14.79
CA TYR A 183 3.27 5.69 -14.33
C TYR A 183 2.25 5.38 -15.42
N SER A 184 2.48 5.91 -16.63
CA SER A 184 1.60 5.70 -17.78
C SER A 184 2.41 5.44 -19.05
N PHE A 185 1.82 4.64 -19.93
CA PHE A 185 2.32 4.37 -21.28
C PHE A 185 1.11 4.43 -22.22
N THR A 186 1.18 5.22 -23.28
CA THR A 186 0.06 5.38 -24.22
C THR A 186 0.58 5.60 -25.64
N GLU A 187 0.03 4.86 -26.60
CA GLU A 187 0.23 5.14 -28.03
C GLU A 187 -0.76 6.24 -28.46
N ILE A 188 -0.26 7.44 -28.69
CA ILE A 188 -1.10 8.62 -29.00
C ILE A 188 -1.44 8.73 -30.49
N SER A 189 -0.60 8.14 -31.34
CA SER A 189 -0.86 7.91 -32.76
C SER A 189 0.04 6.79 -33.24
N SER A 190 -0.22 6.21 -34.42
CA SER A 190 0.53 5.05 -34.92
C SER A 190 2.05 5.26 -34.83
N CYS A 191 2.71 4.41 -34.03
CA CYS A 191 4.15 4.41 -33.80
C CYS A 191 4.72 5.67 -33.10
N HIS A 192 3.85 6.46 -32.46
CA HIS A 192 4.22 7.57 -31.59
C HIS A 192 3.64 7.36 -30.19
N TYR A 193 4.52 7.33 -29.21
CA TYR A 193 4.18 6.97 -27.84
C TYR A 193 4.40 8.13 -26.88
N GLU A 194 3.65 8.12 -25.80
CA GLU A 194 3.83 9.01 -24.67
C GLU A 194 4.00 8.18 -23.40
N ILE A 195 5.02 8.52 -22.61
CA ILE A 195 5.31 7.88 -21.34
C ILE A 195 5.29 8.94 -20.25
N ILE A 196 4.61 8.65 -19.14
CA ILE A 196 4.69 9.47 -17.94
C ILE A 196 5.55 8.73 -16.92
N VAL A 197 6.59 9.39 -16.42
CA VAL A 197 7.46 8.84 -15.38
C VAL A 197 7.65 9.86 -14.27
N PHE A 198 7.65 9.35 -13.04
CA PHE A 198 7.87 10.16 -11.85
C PHE A 198 9.36 10.28 -11.55
N ALA A 199 9.83 11.52 -11.33
CA ALA A 199 11.21 11.85 -11.05
C ALA A 199 11.30 12.76 -9.83
N ASN A 200 11.89 12.22 -8.76
CA ASN A 200 12.10 12.93 -7.50
C ASN A 200 13.07 14.12 -7.66
N GLU A 201 14.04 13.97 -8.56
CA GLU A 201 15.07 14.98 -8.83
C GLU A 201 14.44 16.28 -9.36
N LEU A 202 13.35 16.16 -10.12
CA LEU A 202 12.64 17.32 -10.69
C LEU A 202 11.93 18.14 -9.59
N CYS A 203 11.66 17.57 -8.43
CA CYS A 203 11.03 18.26 -7.30
C CYS A 203 11.90 19.33 -6.64
N ALA A 204 13.21 19.35 -6.93
CA ALA A 204 14.08 20.45 -6.54
C ALA A 204 13.73 21.77 -7.26
N HIS A 205 12.99 21.71 -8.38
CA HIS A 205 12.56 22.90 -9.12
C HIS A 205 11.14 23.34 -8.69
N PRO A 206 10.96 24.57 -8.17
CA PRO A 206 9.70 25.01 -7.56
C PRO A 206 8.51 25.04 -8.54
N ALA A 207 8.75 25.26 -9.84
CA ALA A 207 7.67 25.25 -10.84
C ALA A 207 7.00 23.87 -11.00
N PHE A 208 7.72 22.79 -10.68
CA PHE A 208 7.27 21.40 -10.83
C PHE A 208 6.67 20.81 -9.56
N GLN A 209 6.89 21.45 -8.40
CA GLN A 209 6.32 21.02 -7.13
C GLN A 209 4.78 21.10 -7.16
N ILE A 210 4.17 20.15 -6.46
CA ILE A 210 2.73 20.12 -6.20
C ILE A 210 2.47 21.14 -5.11
N MET A 211 1.49 22.02 -5.31
CA MET A 211 1.05 22.90 -4.24
C MET A 211 0.40 22.03 -3.16
N PRO A 212 0.86 22.08 -1.90
CA PRO A 212 0.23 21.32 -0.84
C PRO A 212 -1.24 21.73 -0.72
N ARG A 213 -2.15 20.74 -0.65
CA ARG A 213 -3.56 20.99 -0.34
C ARG A 213 -3.62 21.64 1.04
N LYS A 214 -4.09 22.88 1.11
CA LYS A 214 -4.34 23.55 2.39
C LYS A 214 -5.79 23.29 2.77
N GLU A 215 -6.00 22.74 3.95
CA GLU A 215 -7.33 22.63 4.54
C GLU A 215 -7.75 24.00 5.08
N HIS A 216 -8.96 24.41 4.76
CA HIS A 216 -9.53 25.69 5.11
C HIS A 216 -10.67 25.51 6.12
N GLU A 217 -10.44 25.96 7.35
CA GLU A 217 -11.40 25.79 8.44
C GLU A 217 -12.57 26.78 8.32
N ILE A 218 -13.80 26.26 8.31
CA ILE A 218 -15.06 27.01 8.43
C ILE A 218 -15.50 26.96 9.89
N LYS A 219 -15.54 28.12 10.54
CA LYS A 219 -15.92 28.23 11.95
C LYS A 219 -17.40 28.54 12.09
N CYS A 220 -18.18 27.62 12.64
CA CYS A 220 -19.62 27.77 12.85
C CYS A 220 -19.96 28.00 14.31
N PHE A 221 -20.79 29.01 14.58
CA PHE A 221 -21.18 29.44 15.92
C PHE A 221 -22.71 29.39 16.06
N PRO A 222 -23.27 28.77 17.11
CA PRO A 222 -24.71 28.73 17.32
C PRO A 222 -25.22 30.13 17.67
N LEU A 223 -26.41 30.49 17.17
CA LEU A 223 -27.07 31.77 17.49
C LEU A 223 -27.89 31.73 18.77
N SER A 224 -28.23 30.54 19.24
CA SER A 224 -29.01 30.34 20.46
C SER A 224 -28.12 29.90 21.62
N LYS A 225 -28.25 30.56 22.78
CA LYS A 225 -27.58 30.19 24.04
C LYS A 225 -28.07 28.85 24.63
N LEU A 226 -29.05 28.19 23.99
CA LEU A 226 -29.52 26.86 24.41
C LEU A 226 -28.55 25.72 24.04
N HIS A 227 -27.52 25.99 23.22
CA HIS A 227 -26.51 25.01 22.78
C HIS A 227 -25.14 25.26 23.46
N THR A 228 -25.13 25.52 24.77
CA THR A 228 -23.89 25.84 25.51
C THR A 228 -23.04 24.63 25.88
N GLU A 229 -23.62 23.42 25.95
CA GLU A 229 -22.88 22.21 26.34
C GLU A 229 -22.18 21.52 25.16
N ASP A 230 -22.80 21.48 23.98
CA ASP A 230 -22.17 21.04 22.72
C ASP A 230 -22.59 22.00 21.59
N PRO A 231 -21.64 22.71 20.95
CA PRO A 231 -21.95 23.62 19.84
C PRO A 231 -22.30 22.90 18.54
N LYS A 232 -22.24 21.56 18.47
CA LYS A 232 -22.60 20.81 17.27
C LYS A 232 -24.13 20.71 17.07
N PRO A 233 -24.61 20.72 15.81
CA PRO A 233 -26.01 20.47 15.49
C PRO A 233 -26.43 19.05 15.89
N LYS A 234 -27.68 18.88 16.33
CA LYS A 234 -28.24 17.58 16.70
C LYS A 234 -28.14 16.55 15.59
N ALA A 235 -28.38 16.94 14.33
CA ALA A 235 -28.21 16.05 13.19
C ALA A 235 -26.77 15.51 13.06
N VAL A 236 -25.76 16.33 13.33
CA VAL A 236 -24.34 15.91 13.28
C VAL A 236 -24.01 14.98 14.43
N ILE A 237 -24.50 15.29 15.64
CA ILE A 237 -24.35 14.43 16.82
C ILE A 237 -25.03 13.08 16.57
N LYS A 238 -26.24 13.06 16.00
CA LYS A 238 -26.97 11.84 15.67
C LYS A 238 -26.21 10.97 14.66
N ILE A 239 -25.62 11.57 13.62
CA ILE A 239 -24.77 10.84 12.67
C ILE A 239 -23.54 10.25 13.38
N GLN A 240 -22.92 11.02 14.28
CA GLN A 240 -21.78 10.54 15.08
C GLN A 240 -22.19 9.38 16.01
N GLU A 241 -23.31 9.50 16.72
CA GLU A 241 -23.86 8.45 17.57
C GLU A 241 -24.28 7.20 16.78
N GLU A 242 -24.83 7.36 15.57
CA GLU A 242 -25.18 6.25 14.69
C GLU A 242 -23.92 5.51 14.21
N ALA A 243 -22.87 6.25 13.85
CA ALA A 243 -21.57 5.67 13.50
C ALA A 243 -20.93 4.97 14.71
N GLU A 244 -21.00 5.56 15.91
CA GLU A 244 -20.53 4.95 17.15
C GLU A 244 -21.33 3.70 17.52
N LYS A 245 -22.65 3.69 17.32
CA LYS A 245 -23.50 2.51 17.54
C LYS A 245 -23.19 1.40 16.54
N GLN A 246 -23.00 1.74 15.27
CA GLN A 246 -22.58 0.78 14.25
C GLN A 246 -21.24 0.15 14.62
N TYR A 247 -20.27 0.98 15.02
CA TYR A 247 -18.97 0.55 15.54
C TYR A 247 -19.11 -0.32 16.80
N ALA A 248 -19.95 0.07 17.75
CA ALA A 248 -20.17 -0.68 18.99
C ALA A 248 -20.91 -2.00 18.74
N GLN A 249 -21.81 -2.09 17.77
CA GLN A 249 -22.47 -3.32 17.36
C GLN A 249 -21.48 -4.30 16.73
N GLU A 250 -20.62 -3.81 15.83
CA GLU A 250 -19.54 -4.58 15.21
C GLU A 250 -18.56 -5.12 16.27
N TYR A 251 -18.26 -4.33 17.31
CA TYR A 251 -17.35 -4.73 18.40
C TYR A 251 -18.01 -5.51 19.56
N ALA A 252 -19.34 -5.41 19.75
CA ALA A 252 -20.08 -6.16 20.77
C ALA A 252 -20.25 -7.63 20.39
N LEU A 253 -20.31 -7.94 19.09
CA LEU A 253 -20.30 -9.30 18.56
C LEU A 253 -19.02 -10.06 18.97
N LEU A 254 -17.87 -9.39 18.87
CA LEU A 254 -16.56 -9.85 19.38
C LEU A 254 -16.51 -10.11 20.89
N LYS A 255 -17.37 -9.47 21.70
CA LYS A 255 -17.41 -9.61 23.16
C LYS A 255 -18.26 -10.80 23.64
N GLN A 256 -19.23 -11.28 22.85
CA GLN A 256 -20.01 -12.48 23.18
C GLN A 256 -19.23 -13.80 22.95
N LEU A 257 -18.14 -13.74 22.20
CA LEU A 257 -17.21 -14.85 21.95
C LEU A 257 -16.28 -15.17 23.14
N THR A 258 -16.42 -14.50 24.28
CA THR A 258 -15.56 -14.74 25.46
C THR A 258 -15.98 -15.94 26.32
N ASP A 259 -17.21 -16.47 26.16
CA ASP A 259 -17.62 -17.71 26.84
C ASP A 259 -17.52 -18.91 25.88
N VAL A 260 -16.55 -19.79 26.18
CA VAL A 260 -16.26 -21.01 25.42
C VAL A 260 -17.50 -21.92 25.31
N LYS A 261 -18.41 -21.90 26.29
CA LYS A 261 -19.66 -22.69 26.25
C LYS A 261 -20.64 -22.14 25.22
N THR A 262 -20.79 -20.83 25.14
CA THR A 262 -21.69 -20.17 24.18
C THR A 262 -21.13 -20.29 22.75
N ALA A 263 -19.81 -20.16 22.59
CA ALA A 263 -19.14 -20.41 21.33
C ALA A 263 -19.37 -21.86 20.84
N LYS A 264 -19.26 -22.86 21.73
CA LYS A 264 -19.49 -24.28 21.38
C LYS A 264 -20.94 -24.57 20.99
N GLN A 265 -21.92 -23.95 21.66
CA GLN A 265 -23.35 -24.09 21.34
C GLN A 265 -23.76 -23.40 20.03
N ILE A 266 -23.17 -22.25 19.71
CA ILE A 266 -23.44 -21.55 18.45
C ILE A 266 -22.83 -22.34 17.28
N PHE A 267 -21.61 -22.84 17.43
CA PHE A 267 -20.94 -23.67 16.44
C PHE A 267 -21.67 -25.00 16.18
N SER A 268 -22.13 -25.72 17.22
CA SER A 268 -22.83 -27.00 17.01
C SER A 268 -24.16 -26.83 16.28
N LYS A 269 -24.89 -25.75 16.58
CA LYS A 269 -26.18 -25.46 15.96
C LYS A 269 -26.06 -24.99 14.51
N PHE A 270 -24.97 -24.31 14.14
CA PHE A 270 -24.74 -23.83 12.78
C PHE A 270 -24.29 -24.93 11.81
N PHE A 271 -23.51 -25.93 12.28
CA PHE A 271 -22.88 -26.91 11.38
C PHE A 271 -23.50 -28.31 11.38
N GLN A 272 -24.47 -28.63 12.25
CA GLN A 272 -25.12 -29.95 12.33
C GLN A 272 -24.13 -31.14 12.46
N ILE A 273 -23.06 -30.99 13.25
CA ILE A 273 -22.03 -32.02 13.47
C ILE A 273 -22.24 -32.66 14.85
N SER A 274 -22.03 -33.98 14.97
CA SER A 274 -22.22 -34.75 16.21
C SER A 274 -21.08 -34.57 17.23
N ASP A 275 -21.46 -34.57 18.52
CA ASP A 275 -20.63 -34.23 19.70
C ASP A 275 -19.32 -35.03 19.82
N GLU A 276 -19.25 -36.27 19.33
CA GLU A 276 -18.05 -37.12 19.43
C GLU A 276 -16.86 -36.59 18.59
N SER A 277 -17.13 -35.93 17.46
CA SER A 277 -16.07 -35.38 16.59
C SER A 277 -15.52 -34.03 17.07
N LEU A 278 -16.11 -33.46 18.13
CA LEU A 278 -15.77 -32.17 18.72
C LEU A 278 -14.83 -32.26 19.93
N GLU A 279 -14.59 -33.45 20.50
CA GLU A 279 -13.69 -33.62 21.66
C GLU A 279 -12.21 -33.61 21.27
N ASP A 280 -11.82 -34.26 20.16
CA ASP A 280 -10.41 -34.33 19.73
C ASP A 280 -9.85 -32.95 19.31
N GLY A 281 -10.68 -32.12 18.67
CA GLY A 281 -10.28 -30.78 18.22
C GLY A 281 -10.16 -29.76 19.37
N PHE A 282 -11.05 -29.82 20.37
CA PHE A 282 -10.98 -28.92 21.52
C PHE A 282 -9.95 -29.36 22.57
N GLY A 283 -9.60 -30.65 22.63
CA GLY A 283 -8.53 -31.15 23.50
C GLY A 283 -7.18 -30.49 23.20
N GLN A 284 -6.85 -30.34 21.91
CA GLN A 284 -5.62 -29.65 21.48
C GLN A 284 -5.61 -28.17 21.84
N LEU A 285 -6.74 -27.47 21.69
CA LEU A 285 -6.84 -26.05 22.05
C LEU A 285 -6.70 -25.81 23.56
N THR A 286 -7.24 -26.72 24.37
CA THR A 286 -7.15 -26.66 25.84
C THR A 286 -5.72 -26.94 26.31
N ALA A 287 -5.04 -27.94 25.71
CA ALA A 287 -3.64 -28.25 25.97
C ALA A 287 -2.69 -27.12 25.54
N VAL A 288 -3.01 -26.41 24.45
CA VAL A 288 -2.30 -25.22 24.00
C VAL A 288 -2.51 -24.04 24.96
N LEU A 289 -3.74 -23.80 25.44
CA LEU A 289 -4.00 -22.76 26.45
C LEU A 289 -3.33 -23.06 27.80
N GLU A 290 -3.23 -24.33 28.18
CA GLU A 290 -2.60 -24.75 29.44
C GLU A 290 -1.07 -24.72 29.37
N SER A 291 -0.49 -25.03 28.20
CA SER A 291 0.94 -24.85 27.93
C SER A 291 1.33 -23.37 27.82
N ILE A 292 0.47 -22.50 27.25
CA ILE A 292 0.66 -21.04 27.26
C ILE A 292 0.63 -20.48 28.70
N LYS A 293 -0.25 -20.98 29.57
CA LYS A 293 -0.25 -20.62 31.00
C LYS A 293 1.03 -21.05 31.73
N LYS A 294 1.58 -22.23 31.42
CA LYS A 294 2.87 -22.70 31.97
C LYS A 294 4.06 -21.86 31.47
N VAL A 295 4.10 -21.54 30.19
CA VAL A 295 5.14 -20.68 29.58
C VAL A 295 5.10 -19.24 30.13
N ALA A 296 3.90 -18.71 30.41
CA ALA A 296 3.72 -17.40 31.03
C ALA A 296 4.17 -17.36 32.51
N GLN A 297 4.07 -18.48 33.22
CA GLN A 297 4.58 -18.62 34.60
C GLN A 297 6.11 -18.75 34.64
N GLN A 298 6.71 -19.45 33.66
CA GLN A 298 8.17 -19.63 33.55
C GLN A 298 8.89 -18.33 33.17
N LYS A 299 8.36 -17.56 32.21
CA LYS A 299 8.92 -16.24 31.84
C LYS A 299 8.91 -15.21 32.98
N ARG A 300 7.99 -15.35 33.95
CA ARG A 300 7.94 -14.51 35.16
C ARG A 300 9.00 -14.88 36.20
N ALA A 301 9.49 -16.13 36.19
CA ALA A 301 10.57 -16.60 37.06
C ALA A 301 11.95 -16.29 36.48
N ASP A 302 12.12 -16.41 35.16
CA ASP A 302 13.40 -16.16 34.48
C ASP A 302 13.78 -14.67 34.43
N MET A 303 12.78 -13.78 34.36
CA MET A 303 12.99 -12.32 34.43
C MET A 303 13.49 -11.82 35.80
N LYS A 304 13.39 -12.64 36.86
CA LYS A 304 13.96 -12.32 38.18
C LYS A 304 15.42 -12.76 38.34
N LYS A 305 15.98 -13.53 37.40
CA LYS A 305 17.28 -14.21 37.57
C LYS A 305 18.42 -13.63 36.74
N SER A 306 18.18 -12.71 35.80
CA SER A 306 19.22 -12.17 34.90
C SER A 306 19.93 -10.88 35.39
N LEU A 307 19.77 -10.50 36.66
CA LEU A 307 20.48 -9.35 37.26
C LEU A 307 21.82 -9.70 37.92
N ALA A 308 22.44 -10.86 37.58
CA ALA A 308 23.74 -11.23 38.10
C ALA A 308 24.65 -11.88 37.05
N SER A 309 25.87 -11.33 36.99
CA SER A 309 27.14 -11.86 36.44
C SER A 309 27.42 -11.88 34.93
N LYS A 310 28.49 -11.13 34.60
CA LYS A 310 29.36 -11.13 33.41
C LYS A 310 30.18 -12.44 33.32
N GLU A 311 30.65 -12.82 32.12
CA GLU A 311 32.02 -12.62 31.59
C GLU A 311 32.47 -13.68 30.54
N HIS A 312 33.18 -13.19 29.50
CA HIS A 312 34.23 -13.77 28.64
C HIS A 312 34.07 -14.95 27.62
N SER A 313 34.84 -14.75 26.54
CA SER A 313 35.04 -15.37 25.20
C SER A 313 35.65 -16.80 25.15
N PRO A 314 36.18 -17.30 23.99
CA PRO A 314 35.58 -17.63 22.68
C PRO A 314 35.94 -19.06 22.19
N GLU A 315 35.26 -19.61 21.16
CA GLU A 315 35.85 -20.72 20.37
C GLU A 315 35.37 -20.75 18.91
N LYS A 316 36.28 -21.11 18.00
CA LYS A 316 36.16 -21.23 16.54
C LYS A 316 35.74 -22.65 16.14
N GLN A 317 35.08 -22.83 14.99
CA GLN A 317 35.51 -23.79 13.95
C GLN A 317 34.82 -23.59 12.58
N GLU A 318 35.65 -23.72 11.54
CA GLU A 318 35.42 -23.83 10.08
C GLU A 318 34.75 -25.18 9.71
N LEU A 319 34.29 -25.58 8.50
CA LEU A 319 34.41 -25.25 7.06
C LEU A 319 33.18 -25.97 6.40
N THR A 320 32.58 -25.62 5.25
CA THR A 320 33.00 -25.98 3.89
C THR A 320 32.10 -25.29 2.85
N ASN A 321 32.68 -24.82 1.76
CA ASN A 321 31.99 -24.33 0.56
C ASN A 321 31.67 -25.48 -0.40
N ASP A 322 30.53 -25.39 -1.09
CA ASP A 322 30.41 -25.69 -2.52
C ASP A 322 29.50 -24.64 -3.17
N PRO A 323 29.74 -24.26 -4.44
CA PRO A 323 29.15 -23.07 -5.04
C PRO A 323 27.84 -23.41 -5.76
N GLU A 324 26.72 -23.24 -5.06
CA GLU A 324 25.41 -23.13 -5.69
C GLU A 324 25.15 -21.65 -6.04
N SER A 325 24.76 -21.40 -7.29
CA SER A 325 24.39 -20.07 -7.79
C SER A 325 23.44 -19.35 -6.81
N PRO A 326 23.60 -18.04 -6.55
CA PRO A 326 22.87 -17.37 -5.48
C PRO A 326 21.35 -17.46 -5.70
N PRO A 327 20.57 -17.91 -4.70
CA PRO A 327 19.12 -17.80 -4.72
C PRO A 327 18.74 -16.33 -4.86
N ASN A 328 17.72 -16.08 -5.65
CA ASN A 328 17.15 -14.75 -5.83
C ASN A 328 16.85 -14.10 -4.47
N GLU A 329 17.58 -13.05 -4.10
CA GLU A 329 17.55 -12.36 -2.80
C GLU A 329 16.12 -12.01 -2.34
N LEU A 330 15.26 -11.73 -3.32
CA LEU A 330 13.87 -11.35 -3.16
C LEU A 330 12.96 -12.51 -2.71
N GLU A 331 13.28 -13.74 -3.10
CA GLU A 331 12.56 -14.94 -2.68
C GLU A 331 12.80 -15.25 -1.20
N GLN A 332 14.02 -15.02 -0.72
CA GLN A 332 14.37 -15.15 0.70
C GLN A 332 13.65 -14.10 1.56
N ILE A 333 13.52 -12.88 1.05
CA ILE A 333 12.76 -11.80 1.70
C ILE A 333 11.29 -12.19 1.87
N VAL A 334 10.65 -12.76 0.84
CA VAL A 334 9.23 -13.20 0.92
C VAL A 334 9.06 -14.37 1.89
N LYS A 335 9.96 -15.36 1.87
CA LYS A 335 9.95 -16.45 2.85
C LYS A 335 10.14 -15.90 4.27
N GLY A 336 11.05 -14.95 4.46
CA GLY A 336 11.27 -14.25 5.72
C GLY A 336 10.05 -13.43 6.17
N PHE A 337 9.32 -12.81 5.23
CA PHE A 337 8.09 -12.08 5.51
C PHE A 337 7.03 -13.00 6.11
N PHE A 338 6.71 -14.12 5.46
CA PHE A 338 5.67 -15.03 5.98
C PHE A 338 6.07 -15.76 7.27
N ARG A 339 7.37 -15.89 7.56
CA ARG A 339 7.86 -16.34 8.88
C ARG A 339 7.80 -15.26 9.95
N GLY A 340 7.46 -14.02 9.59
CA GLY A 340 7.48 -12.87 10.47
C GLY A 340 8.88 -12.42 10.88
N THR A 341 9.95 -12.85 10.20
CA THR A 341 11.33 -12.45 10.48
C THR A 341 11.74 -11.18 9.74
N VAL A 342 11.09 -10.89 8.60
CA VAL A 342 11.32 -9.69 7.78
C VAL A 342 10.00 -8.92 7.64
N CYS A 343 10.07 -7.59 7.61
CA CYS A 343 8.93 -6.74 7.28
C CYS A 343 9.07 -6.24 5.85
N LEU A 344 7.95 -6.13 5.14
CA LEU A 344 7.93 -5.57 3.80
C LEU A 344 7.64 -4.09 3.87
N HIS A 345 8.38 -3.30 3.10
CA HIS A 345 8.26 -1.85 3.07
C HIS A 345 7.81 -1.40 1.69
N GLY A 346 6.97 -0.38 1.63
CA GLY A 346 6.48 0.17 0.35
C GLY A 346 5.76 1.50 0.53
N GLY A 347 5.04 1.94 -0.51
CA GLY A 347 4.34 3.23 -0.53
C GLY A 347 5.00 4.28 -1.44
N SER A 348 4.14 5.02 -2.13
CA SER A 348 4.47 6.12 -3.05
C SER A 348 4.07 7.47 -2.43
N GLY A 349 4.83 8.53 -2.71
CA GLY A 349 4.57 9.86 -2.16
C GLY A 349 4.99 10.03 -0.69
N TRP A 350 4.25 10.87 0.04
CA TRP A 350 4.51 11.26 1.44
C TRP A 350 4.46 10.08 2.42
N TRP A 351 3.48 9.18 2.28
CA TRP A 351 3.33 8.07 3.21
C TRP A 351 4.10 6.83 2.77
N LYS A 352 4.85 6.26 3.70
CA LYS A 352 5.48 4.94 3.60
C LYS A 352 4.77 3.96 4.50
N TYR A 353 4.84 2.68 4.14
CA TYR A 353 4.19 1.59 4.83
C TYR A 353 5.21 0.52 5.18
N GLU A 354 5.03 -0.09 6.35
CA GLU A 354 5.78 -1.23 6.84
C GLU A 354 4.78 -2.29 7.31
N VAL A 355 4.86 -3.47 6.72
CA VAL A 355 3.97 -4.59 7.02
C VAL A 355 4.82 -5.74 7.54
N CYS A 356 4.60 -6.13 8.78
CA CYS A 356 5.23 -7.28 9.42
C CYS A 356 4.17 -8.37 9.60
N TYR A 357 4.24 -9.44 8.81
CA TYR A 357 3.23 -10.51 8.83
C TYR A 357 3.08 -11.09 10.24
N GLY A 358 1.83 -11.18 10.72
CA GLY A 358 1.51 -11.71 12.04
C GLY A 358 1.95 -10.83 13.21
N LYS A 359 2.38 -9.60 12.96
CA LYS A 359 2.88 -8.67 13.98
C LYS A 359 2.18 -7.32 13.92
N THR A 360 2.61 -6.43 13.02
CA THR A 360 2.21 -5.02 13.03
C THR A 360 2.15 -4.45 11.62
N VAL A 361 1.31 -3.43 11.45
CA VAL A 361 1.25 -2.59 10.26
C VAL A 361 1.45 -1.15 10.68
N MET A 362 2.41 -0.48 10.04
CA MET A 362 2.76 0.90 10.34
C MET A 362 2.71 1.75 9.08
N GLN A 363 2.20 2.95 9.24
CA GLN A 363 2.37 4.05 8.31
C GLN A 363 3.43 5.00 8.89
N TYR A 364 4.31 5.52 8.05
CA TYR A 364 5.34 6.45 8.49
C TYR A 364 5.73 7.44 7.42
N HIS A 365 6.31 8.56 7.86
CA HIS A 365 6.97 9.52 7.00
C HIS A 365 8.36 9.84 7.55
N SER A 366 9.32 10.10 6.68
CA SER A 366 10.69 10.49 7.05
C SER A 366 11.23 11.55 6.10
N GLU A 367 11.49 12.76 6.60
CA GLU A 367 12.30 13.78 5.89
C GLU A 367 13.79 13.60 6.24
N LEU A 368 14.69 14.01 5.34
CA LEU A 368 16.15 13.88 5.45
C LEU A 368 16.77 14.47 6.74
N SER A 369 16.02 15.28 7.49
CA SER A 369 16.49 16.02 8.68
C SER A 369 15.55 15.97 9.89
N LYS A 370 14.45 15.22 9.84
CA LYS A 370 13.50 15.08 10.97
C LYS A 370 13.35 13.62 11.41
N LYS A 371 12.92 13.45 12.66
CA LYS A 371 12.64 12.15 13.28
C LYS A 371 11.45 11.49 12.55
N ARG A 372 11.59 10.19 12.21
CA ARG A 372 10.53 9.37 11.58
C ARG A 372 9.24 9.48 12.39
N GLU A 373 8.18 9.97 11.77
CA GLU A 373 6.84 9.99 12.36
C GLU A 373 6.15 8.66 12.05
N ASN A 374 5.80 7.92 13.10
CA ASN A 374 5.20 6.59 13.01
C ASN A 374 3.75 6.66 13.47
N ILE A 375 2.87 6.04 12.69
CA ILE A 375 1.47 5.81 13.01
C ILE A 375 1.23 4.30 12.94
N LEU A 376 0.86 3.70 14.06
CA LEU A 376 0.49 2.29 14.12
C LEU A 376 -0.93 2.12 13.56
N LEU A 377 -1.07 1.37 12.47
CA LEU A 377 -2.38 1.10 11.87
C LEU A 377 -3.06 -0.10 12.51
N GLY A 378 -2.29 -1.09 12.96
CA GLY A 378 -2.84 -2.25 13.65
C GLY A 378 -1.78 -3.26 14.09
N VAL A 379 -2.17 -4.08 15.05
CA VAL A 379 -1.45 -5.22 15.62
C VAL A 379 -2.23 -6.48 15.30
N PHE A 380 -1.53 -7.53 14.90
CA PHE A 380 -2.14 -8.83 14.64
C PHE A 380 -2.45 -9.53 15.96
N ASP A 381 -3.68 -10.02 16.09
CA ASP A 381 -4.12 -10.84 17.21
C ASP A 381 -4.87 -12.04 16.62
N LYS A 382 -4.26 -13.23 16.72
CA LYS A 382 -4.75 -14.44 16.05
C LYS A 382 -6.19 -14.77 16.44
N ALA A 383 -6.57 -14.56 17.71
CA ALA A 383 -7.92 -14.87 18.17
C ALA A 383 -8.95 -13.88 17.60
N VAL A 384 -8.61 -12.60 17.58
CA VAL A 384 -9.46 -11.54 17.00
C VAL A 384 -9.63 -11.74 15.49
N HIS A 385 -8.55 -12.05 14.78
CA HIS A 385 -8.58 -12.36 13.35
C HIS A 385 -9.46 -13.57 13.04
N MET A 386 -9.32 -14.67 13.79
CA MET A 386 -10.13 -15.86 13.58
C MET A 386 -11.63 -15.58 13.79
N ALA A 387 -11.99 -14.80 14.81
CA ALA A 387 -13.38 -14.38 15.03
C ALA A 387 -13.93 -13.58 13.84
N TRP A 388 -13.18 -12.58 13.37
CA TRP A 388 -13.54 -11.80 12.19
C TRP A 388 -13.66 -12.66 10.92
N ALA A 389 -12.75 -13.61 10.72
CA ALA A 389 -12.76 -14.50 9.56
C ALA A 389 -13.99 -15.43 9.52
N ILE A 390 -14.53 -15.79 10.68
CA ILE A 390 -15.77 -16.57 10.79
C ILE A 390 -16.99 -15.72 10.41
N GLU A 391 -17.00 -14.44 10.78
CA GLU A 391 -18.08 -13.50 10.51
C GLU A 391 -18.08 -12.99 9.06
N HIS A 392 -16.90 -12.96 8.43
CA HIS A 392 -16.68 -12.46 7.07
C HIS A 392 -15.99 -13.47 6.16
N PRO A 393 -16.50 -14.70 6.01
CA PRO A 393 -15.84 -15.75 5.23
C PRO A 393 -15.61 -15.34 3.76
N GLU A 394 -16.46 -14.46 3.22
CA GLU A 394 -16.35 -13.89 1.88
C GLU A 394 -15.14 -12.96 1.69
N LYS A 395 -14.58 -12.43 2.79
CA LYS A 395 -13.40 -11.54 2.75
C LYS A 395 -12.09 -12.28 2.97
N VAL A 396 -12.12 -13.47 3.58
CA VAL A 396 -10.94 -14.18 4.08
C VAL A 396 -10.07 -14.69 2.94
N ILE A 397 -10.67 -15.39 1.97
CA ILE A 397 -9.97 -16.01 0.85
C ILE A 397 -10.73 -15.73 -0.44
N GLU A 398 -10.01 -15.27 -1.45
CA GLU A 398 -10.53 -15.15 -2.82
C GLU A 398 -9.91 -16.25 -3.68
N ARG A 399 -10.73 -17.00 -4.42
CA ARG A 399 -10.28 -18.05 -5.35
C ARG A 399 -10.61 -17.67 -6.79
N ASN A 400 -9.77 -18.10 -7.73
CA ASN A 400 -10.09 -18.01 -9.16
C ASN A 400 -11.04 -19.16 -9.57
N GLU A 401 -11.42 -19.18 -10.85
CA GLU A 401 -12.30 -20.19 -11.44
C GLU A 401 -11.76 -21.63 -11.29
N ASP A 402 -10.43 -21.80 -11.29
CA ASP A 402 -9.75 -23.09 -11.09
C ASP A 402 -9.67 -23.53 -9.61
N GLY A 403 -10.22 -22.72 -8.69
CA GLY A 403 -10.19 -22.97 -7.25
C GLY A 403 -8.86 -22.62 -6.56
N ARG A 404 -7.89 -22.05 -7.29
CA ARG A 404 -6.61 -21.58 -6.76
C ARG A 404 -6.83 -20.35 -5.88
N VAL A 405 -6.16 -20.29 -4.73
CA VAL A 405 -6.23 -19.12 -3.84
C VAL A 405 -5.48 -17.95 -4.48
N MET A 406 -6.20 -16.90 -4.83
CA MET A 406 -5.65 -15.67 -5.40
C MET A 406 -5.38 -14.61 -4.36
N SER A 407 -6.10 -14.63 -3.23
CA SER A 407 -5.79 -13.73 -2.12
C SER A 407 -6.17 -14.32 -0.76
N ALA A 408 -5.47 -13.85 0.27
CA ALA A 408 -5.83 -14.03 1.67
C ALA A 408 -5.82 -12.68 2.41
N THR A 409 -6.81 -12.46 3.26
CA THR A 409 -6.97 -11.21 4.02
C THR A 409 -6.81 -11.45 5.51
N ASN A 410 -5.97 -10.65 6.17
CA ASN A 410 -5.71 -10.73 7.60
C ASN A 410 -6.15 -9.43 8.30
N LEU A 411 -6.90 -9.53 9.40
CA LEU A 411 -7.30 -8.37 10.19
C LEU A 411 -6.24 -7.99 11.24
N TYR A 412 -5.91 -6.71 11.31
CA TYR A 412 -5.04 -6.10 12.32
C TYR A 412 -5.82 -4.98 13.04
N THR A 413 -5.76 -4.96 14.37
CA THR A 413 -6.56 -4.05 15.22
C THR A 413 -5.70 -3.41 16.31
N LYS A 414 -6.26 -2.57 17.18
CA LYS A 414 -5.53 -1.94 18.29
C LYS A 414 -4.36 -1.05 17.82
N GLY A 415 -4.53 -0.35 16.69
CA GLY A 415 -3.58 0.67 16.23
C GLY A 415 -3.59 1.92 17.11
N ASP A 416 -2.90 2.98 16.71
CA ASP A 416 -2.94 4.26 17.43
C ASP A 416 -4.34 4.85 17.47
N ILE A 417 -4.63 5.66 18.49
CA ILE A 417 -5.91 6.35 18.61
C ILE A 417 -6.00 7.40 17.50
N CYS A 418 -7.02 7.26 16.66
CA CYS A 418 -7.42 8.20 15.64
C CYS A 418 -7.93 9.49 16.28
N LYS A 419 -7.44 10.65 15.82
CA LYS A 419 -7.81 11.95 16.41
C LYS A 419 -9.20 12.39 15.97
N GLU A 420 -9.63 11.90 14.81
CA GLU A 420 -10.83 12.29 14.09
C GLU A 420 -12.09 11.65 14.69
N ASN A 421 -11.98 10.41 15.19
CA ASN A 421 -13.11 9.67 15.74
C ASN A 421 -12.85 9.05 17.13
N GLY A 422 -11.65 9.21 17.69
CA GLY A 422 -11.29 8.67 19.01
C GLY A 422 -11.16 7.14 19.08
N ALA A 423 -11.34 6.43 17.97
CA ALA A 423 -11.22 4.98 17.90
C ALA A 423 -9.78 4.54 17.60
N HIS A 424 -9.43 3.30 17.95
CA HIS A 424 -8.16 2.72 17.51
C HIS A 424 -8.20 2.48 16.01
N ARG A 425 -7.10 2.82 15.32
CA ARG A 425 -6.91 2.47 13.91
C ARG A 425 -6.96 0.94 13.74
N SER A 426 -7.48 0.49 12.60
CA SER A 426 -7.47 -0.92 12.21
C SER A 426 -7.21 -1.05 10.72
N CYS A 427 -6.74 -2.22 10.29
CA CYS A 427 -6.56 -2.49 8.87
C CYS A 427 -6.77 -3.95 8.48
N GLU A 428 -7.36 -4.15 7.30
CA GLU A 428 -7.38 -5.42 6.57
C GLU A 428 -6.13 -5.50 5.67
N VAL A 429 -5.23 -6.46 5.92
CA VAL A 429 -4.05 -6.70 5.09
C VAL A 429 -4.37 -7.77 4.06
N ARG A 430 -4.42 -7.37 2.79
CA ARG A 430 -4.78 -8.22 1.66
C ARG A 430 -3.53 -8.66 0.91
N ILE A 431 -3.20 -9.95 0.97
CA ILE A 431 -2.04 -10.53 0.28
C ILE A 431 -2.56 -11.20 -0.98
N ARG A 432 -2.20 -10.68 -2.15
CA ARG A 432 -2.71 -11.12 -3.45
C ARG A 432 -1.61 -11.70 -4.33
N CYS A 433 -1.88 -12.88 -4.87
CA CYS A 433 -1.19 -13.43 -6.01
C CYS A 433 -1.55 -12.62 -7.27
N ARG A 434 -0.51 -12.27 -8.03
CA ARG A 434 -0.64 -11.70 -9.38
C ARG A 434 0.12 -12.62 -10.32
N ASP A 435 -0.55 -13.58 -10.93
CA ASP A 435 0.02 -14.51 -11.92
C ASP A 435 -0.07 -13.97 -13.36
N ASP A 436 -0.76 -12.84 -13.53
CA ASP A 436 -0.89 -12.02 -14.73
C ASP A 436 0.33 -11.12 -14.99
N ILE A 437 1.23 -10.99 -14.02
CA ILE A 437 2.48 -10.22 -14.13
C ILE A 437 3.68 -11.16 -14.02
N VAL A 438 4.81 -10.83 -14.65
CA VAL A 438 6.06 -11.63 -14.55
C VAL A 438 7.06 -10.99 -13.56
N SER A 439 6.68 -9.87 -12.96
CA SER A 439 7.50 -9.14 -12.01
C SER A 439 7.66 -9.92 -10.69
N GLN A 440 8.89 -10.12 -10.26
CA GLN A 440 9.22 -10.63 -8.92
C GLN A 440 9.21 -9.52 -7.87
N LYS A 441 8.64 -8.34 -8.13
CA LYS A 441 8.55 -7.26 -7.13
C LYS A 441 7.32 -7.43 -6.22
N VAL A 442 7.36 -6.81 -5.05
CA VAL A 442 6.19 -6.66 -4.16
C VAL A 442 5.65 -5.24 -4.33
N PHE A 443 4.37 -5.14 -4.69
CA PHE A 443 3.64 -3.88 -4.71
C PHE A 443 2.89 -3.71 -3.39
N ILE A 444 2.99 -2.53 -2.78
CA ILE A 444 2.28 -2.20 -1.54
C ILE A 444 1.59 -0.87 -1.72
N TYR A 445 0.27 -0.87 -1.51
CA TYR A 445 -0.54 0.33 -1.50
C TYR A 445 -1.65 0.21 -0.46
N MET A 446 -2.27 1.34 -0.14
CA MET A 446 -3.25 1.43 0.93
C MET A 446 -4.46 2.22 0.47
N LEU A 447 -5.63 1.78 0.92
CA LEU A 447 -6.91 2.46 0.75
C LEU A 447 -7.47 2.76 2.14
N GLU A 448 -8.13 3.91 2.30
CA GLU A 448 -8.85 4.28 3.53
C GLU A 448 -10.34 4.33 3.20
N PRO A 449 -11.05 3.18 3.19
CA PRO A 449 -12.49 3.14 2.87
C PRO A 449 -13.36 3.86 3.89
N SER A 450 -12.90 4.01 5.13
CA SER A 450 -13.57 4.72 6.21
C SER A 450 -12.50 5.36 7.10
N THR A 451 -12.83 6.46 7.78
CA THR A 451 -11.90 7.23 8.61
C THR A 451 -11.17 6.32 9.61
N CYS A 452 -9.85 6.24 9.49
CA CYS A 452 -8.99 5.43 10.35
C CYS A 452 -9.17 3.90 10.25
N GLN A 453 -9.82 3.42 9.20
CA GLN A 453 -9.89 2.02 8.81
C GLN A 453 -9.23 1.84 7.45
N TYR A 454 -8.29 0.91 7.33
CA TYR A 454 -7.45 0.79 6.15
C TYR A 454 -7.55 -0.58 5.48
N ILE A 455 -7.34 -0.62 4.18
CA ILE A 455 -7.07 -1.86 3.43
C ILE A 455 -5.66 -1.71 2.87
N VAL A 456 -4.72 -2.52 3.36
CA VAL A 456 -3.33 -2.54 2.88
C VAL A 456 -3.17 -3.74 1.96
N VAL A 457 -2.91 -3.48 0.68
CA VAL A 457 -2.79 -4.54 -0.33
C VAL A 457 -1.32 -4.78 -0.64
N LEU A 458 -0.90 -6.05 -0.56
CA LEU A 458 0.40 -6.55 -0.99
C LEU A 458 0.19 -7.46 -2.20
N GLU A 459 0.80 -7.12 -3.32
CA GLU A 459 0.67 -7.85 -4.57
C GLU A 459 2.02 -8.36 -5.07
N SER A 460 2.11 -9.65 -5.38
CA SER A 460 3.30 -10.23 -5.99
C SER A 460 3.02 -11.60 -6.61
N THR A 461 3.76 -11.93 -7.67
CA THR A 461 3.85 -13.30 -8.22
C THR A 461 4.38 -14.30 -7.18
N MET A 462 5.26 -13.85 -6.29
CA MET A 462 5.88 -14.69 -5.27
C MET A 462 4.91 -15.11 -4.16
N PHE A 463 3.73 -14.49 -4.07
CA PHE A 463 2.70 -14.88 -3.12
C PHE A 463 1.85 -16.05 -3.63
N CYS A 464 1.89 -16.35 -4.94
CA CYS A 464 1.02 -17.34 -5.58
C CYS A 464 1.21 -18.77 -5.07
N GLU A 465 2.43 -19.19 -4.79
CA GLU A 465 2.71 -20.51 -4.21
C GLU A 465 2.40 -20.53 -2.69
N PRO A 466 2.92 -19.60 -1.86
CA PRO A 466 2.58 -19.54 -0.43
C PRO A 466 1.08 -19.53 -0.19
N LEU A 467 0.31 -18.71 -0.93
CA LEU A 467 -1.13 -18.56 -0.74
C LEU A 467 -1.93 -19.85 -0.92
N GLN A 468 -1.41 -20.88 -1.60
CA GLN A 468 -2.10 -22.18 -1.69
C GLN A 468 -2.12 -22.94 -0.37
N ASN A 469 -1.30 -22.52 0.60
CA ASN A 469 -1.10 -23.18 1.87
C ASN A 469 -1.74 -22.46 3.06
N VAL A 470 -2.62 -21.49 2.78
CA VAL A 470 -3.40 -20.83 3.83
C VAL A 470 -4.47 -21.77 4.37
N ASP A 471 -4.73 -21.69 5.67
CA ASP A 471 -5.85 -22.38 6.30
C ASP A 471 -7.19 -21.70 5.98
N SER A 472 -8.29 -22.22 6.53
CA SER A 472 -9.63 -21.66 6.34
C SER A 472 -9.79 -20.23 6.88
N PHE A 473 -8.85 -19.73 7.67
CA PHE A 473 -8.83 -18.37 8.20
C PHE A 473 -7.87 -17.48 7.42
N GLY A 474 -7.32 -17.92 6.28
CA GLY A 474 -6.39 -17.13 5.48
C GLY A 474 -4.98 -17.04 6.06
N LEU A 475 -4.65 -17.85 7.07
CA LEU A 475 -3.32 -17.84 7.72
C LEU A 475 -2.42 -18.93 7.16
N LEU A 476 -1.18 -18.59 6.85
CA LEU A 476 -0.13 -19.56 6.50
C LEU A 476 0.29 -20.38 7.73
N ARG A 477 0.42 -21.70 7.55
CA ARG A 477 0.84 -22.63 8.61
C ARG A 477 2.30 -22.40 9.03
N GLU A 478 2.56 -22.34 10.33
CA GLU A 478 3.87 -22.00 10.95
C GLU A 478 5.05 -22.92 10.55
N ASN A 479 4.80 -24.10 9.98
CA ASN A 479 5.84 -25.09 9.63
C ASN A 479 6.33 -25.08 8.17
N MET A 480 5.89 -24.14 7.31
CA MET A 480 6.31 -24.14 5.89
C MET A 480 7.45 -23.17 5.57
N GLY A 481 8.19 -22.72 6.59
CA GLY A 481 9.53 -22.18 6.37
C GLY A 481 10.52 -23.25 5.90
N ALA A 482 10.34 -24.52 6.25
CA ALA A 482 11.35 -25.56 6.06
C ALA A 482 11.07 -26.56 4.91
N LEU A 483 9.98 -26.38 4.15
CA LEU A 483 9.51 -27.38 3.16
C LEU A 483 9.11 -26.76 1.82
N ILE A 484 9.97 -25.90 1.27
CA ILE A 484 10.04 -25.75 -0.20
C ILE A 484 11.10 -26.73 -0.66
N THR A 485 10.72 -28.01 -0.69
CA THR A 485 11.49 -29.05 -1.36
C THR A 485 11.01 -29.14 -2.80
N LEU A 486 11.99 -29.07 -3.70
CA LEU A 486 11.87 -29.22 -5.15
C LEU A 486 10.86 -30.31 -5.53
N ALA A 487 10.03 -30.02 -6.53
CA ALA A 487 9.12 -30.97 -7.14
C ALA A 487 9.88 -32.25 -7.61
N PRO A 488 9.23 -33.42 -7.62
CA PRO A 488 9.90 -34.68 -7.94
C PRO A 488 10.25 -34.74 -9.43
N THR A 489 11.52 -34.94 -9.73
CA THR A 489 11.98 -35.38 -11.05
C THR A 489 11.58 -36.84 -11.26
N GLU A 490 10.87 -37.09 -12.37
CA GLU A 490 10.62 -38.42 -12.92
C GLU A 490 11.95 -39.18 -13.12
N ILE A 491 12.05 -40.38 -12.59
CA ILE A 491 13.10 -41.35 -12.94
C ILE A 491 12.44 -42.71 -13.23
N ASP A 492 12.49 -43.05 -14.52
CA ASP A 492 12.62 -44.36 -15.17
C ASP A 492 11.92 -45.60 -14.57
N GLU A 493 10.91 -46.05 -15.32
CA GLU A 493 10.62 -47.47 -15.52
C GLU A 493 11.85 -48.18 -16.10
N LYS A 494 12.51 -49.04 -15.30
CA LYS A 494 13.09 -50.34 -15.71
C LYS A 494 13.90 -50.93 -14.56
N GLN A 495 13.35 -51.96 -13.91
CA GLN A 495 14.02 -53.24 -13.58
C GLN A 495 13.25 -53.96 -12.46
N SER A 496 12.25 -54.74 -12.83
CA SER A 496 11.73 -55.82 -11.98
C SER A 496 11.74 -57.13 -12.77
N LYS A 497 12.93 -57.70 -13.00
CA LYS A 497 13.10 -59.10 -13.38
C LYS A 497 14.41 -59.62 -12.80
N LYS A 498 14.31 -60.76 -12.10
CA LYS A 498 15.36 -61.54 -11.39
C LYS A 498 15.80 -60.89 -10.08
N GLU A 499 15.83 -61.55 -8.93
CA GLU A 499 15.88 -62.95 -8.56
C GLU A 499 15.32 -63.07 -7.13
N ASN A 500 14.43 -64.02 -6.87
CA ASN A 500 14.38 -64.74 -5.60
C ASN A 500 13.55 -66.01 -5.84
N LYS A 501 14.28 -67.06 -6.17
CA LYS A 501 13.88 -68.45 -5.99
C LYS A 501 14.71 -68.97 -4.81
N ASP A 502 14.12 -69.90 -4.08
CA ASP A 502 14.65 -70.69 -2.96
C ASP A 502 14.30 -70.03 -1.60
N ASP A 503 13.47 -70.60 -0.73
CA ASP A 503 12.96 -71.97 -0.60
C ASP A 503 11.54 -71.97 0.01
N LEU A 504 10.74 -72.96 -0.37
CA LEU A 504 9.41 -73.24 0.19
C LEU A 504 9.52 -73.83 1.60
N ASN A 505 8.88 -73.17 2.57
CA ASN A 505 7.99 -73.79 3.57
C ASN A 505 7.17 -72.74 4.32
#